data_AF-A0A0Q6GNJ9-F1
#
_entry.id   AF-A0A0Q6GNJ9-F1
#
_cell.length_a   1.000
_cell.length_b   1.000
_cell.length_c   1.000
_cell.angle_alpha   90.00
_cell.angle_beta   90.00
_cell.angle_gamma   90.00
#
_symmetry.space_group_name_H-M   'P 1'
#
loop_
_entity.id
_entity.type
_entity.pdbx_description
1 polymer ?
#
loop_
_entity_poly.entity_id
_entity_poly.type
_entity_poly.pdbx_seq_one_letter_code
_entity_poly.pdbx_strand_id
1 'polypeptide(L)'
;MSKLLPDLFLIGYGLMFLLVGMAGVFIAPWELERVFRLDPAWLTQPEGAMFLNQYRFLKAAEAAFGLFCVYHRRDILAGGQNFVIFVAGCFLAILARALSWAVDGPPRTAFVLFLVLEALTLILVWRHARNGRDQLK
;
A
#
# COMPACT_ATOMS: atom_id res chain seq x y z
N MET A 1 -16.56 -9.93 16.24
CA MET A 1 -16.01 -8.60 15.85
C MET A 1 -17.04 -7.90 14.99
N SER A 2 -17.37 -6.64 15.30
CA SER A 2 -18.24 -5.83 14.45
C SER A 2 -17.64 -5.76 13.03
N LYS A 3 -18.47 -5.93 12.00
CA LYS A 3 -18.03 -5.86 10.58
C LYS A 3 -17.42 -4.51 10.20
N LEU A 4 -17.67 -3.48 11.00
CA LEU A 4 -17.31 -2.10 10.74
C LEU A 4 -15.80 -1.83 10.83
N LEU A 5 -15.10 -2.45 11.78
CA LEU A 5 -13.66 -2.22 11.97
C LEU A 5 -12.79 -2.72 10.79
N PRO A 6 -12.89 -4.00 10.35
CA PRO A 6 -12.12 -4.47 9.21
C PRO A 6 -12.53 -3.78 7.90
N ASP A 7 -13.79 -3.39 7.74
CA ASP A 7 -14.26 -2.62 6.57
C ASP A 7 -13.61 -1.22 6.54
N LEU A 8 -13.57 -0.54 7.68
CA LEU A 8 -12.93 0.78 7.81
C LEU A 8 -11.42 0.71 7.52
N PHE A 9 -10.73 -0.31 8.03
CA PHE A 9 -9.31 -0.49 7.76
C PHE A 9 -9.06 -0.82 6.28
N LEU A 10 -9.86 -1.70 5.67
CA LEU A 10 -9.70 -2.03 4.26
C LEU A 10 -9.96 -0.84 3.34
N ILE A 11 -11.01 -0.06 3.58
CA ILE A 11 -11.29 1.13 2.78
C ILE A 11 -10.25 2.23 3.03
N GLY A 12 -9.84 2.44 4.27
CA GLY A 12 -8.78 3.40 4.61
C GLY A 12 -7.46 3.05 3.94
N TYR A 13 -7.09 1.77 3.98
CA TYR A 13 -5.92 1.23 3.29
C TYR A 13 -6.01 1.40 1.77
N GLY A 14 -7.14 1.02 1.17
CA GLY A 14 -7.37 1.14 -0.26
C GLY A 14 -7.34 2.58 -0.75
N LEU A 15 -7.99 3.50 -0.02
CA LEU A 15 -7.97 4.93 -0.32
C LEU A 15 -6.58 5.54 -0.13
N MET A 16 -5.85 5.13 0.89
CA MET A 16 -4.47 5.57 1.10
C MET A 16 -3.59 5.23 -0.09
N PHE A 17 -3.60 3.97 -0.54
CA PHE A 17 -2.84 3.53 -1.71
C PHE A 17 -3.30 4.21 -3.00
N LEU A 18 -4.61 4.36 -3.18
CA LEU A 18 -5.17 5.04 -4.34
C LEU A 18 -4.74 6.51 -4.39
N LEU A 19 -4.94 7.26 -3.32
CA LEU A 19 -4.67 8.70 -3.29
C LEU A 19 -3.16 9.00 -3.30
N VAL A 20 -2.37 8.27 -2.51
CA VAL A 20 -0.91 8.44 -2.47
C VAL A 20 -0.28 7.98 -3.79
N GLY A 21 -0.74 6.86 -4.35
CA GLY A 21 -0.30 6.38 -5.65
C GLY A 21 -0.62 7.38 -6.76
N MET A 22 -1.85 7.89 -6.82
CA MET A 22 -2.25 8.89 -7.81
C MET A 22 -1.47 10.20 -7.64
N ALA A 23 -1.29 10.68 -6.41
CA ALA A 23 -0.44 11.84 -6.14
C ALA A 23 0.98 11.61 -6.66
N GLY A 24 1.59 10.47 -6.34
CA GLY A 24 2.95 10.15 -6.80
C GLY A 24 3.08 9.96 -8.31
N VAL A 25 2.00 9.75 -9.07
CA VAL A 25 2.03 9.78 -10.53
C VAL A 25 2.12 11.23 -11.05
N PHE A 26 1.21 12.10 -10.58
CA PHE A 26 1.06 13.46 -11.12
C PHE A 26 2.06 14.47 -10.55
N ILE A 27 2.39 14.36 -9.26
CA ILE A 27 3.24 15.32 -8.54
C ILE A 27 4.54 14.69 -8.02
N ALA A 28 5.04 13.65 -8.71
CA ALA A 28 6.27 12.93 -8.35
C ALA A 28 7.47 13.82 -8.01
N PRO A 29 7.85 14.85 -8.82
CA PRO A 29 9.02 15.67 -8.50
C PRO A 29 8.87 16.42 -7.19
N TRP A 30 7.66 16.94 -6.94
CA TRP A 30 7.34 17.64 -5.70
C TRP A 30 7.38 16.70 -4.49
N GLU A 31 6.85 15.48 -4.62
CA GLU A 31 6.88 14.48 -3.56
C GLU A 31 8.33 14.06 -3.24
N LEU A 32 9.14 13.79 -4.26
CA LEU A 32 10.55 13.42 -4.12
C LEU A 32 11.37 14.54 -3.45
N GLU A 33 11.14 15.79 -3.81
CA GLU A 33 11.78 16.94 -3.16
C GLU A 33 11.33 17.09 -1.70
N ARG A 34 10.02 17.15 -1.43
CA ARG A 34 9.50 17.53 -0.11
C ARG A 34 9.49 16.39 0.90
N VAL A 35 9.10 15.20 0.45
CA VAL A 35 9.01 14.03 1.32
C VAL A 35 10.36 13.34 1.39
N PHE A 36 11.00 13.08 0.25
CA PHE A 36 12.24 12.31 0.20
C PHE A 36 13.51 13.15 0.29
N ARG A 37 13.42 14.50 0.18
CA ARG A 37 14.56 15.43 0.20
C ARG A 37 15.59 15.14 -0.90
N LEU A 38 15.12 14.68 -2.07
CA LEU A 38 15.94 14.59 -3.27
C LEU A 38 16.18 15.98 -3.85
N ASP A 39 17.39 16.22 -4.35
CA ASP A 39 17.75 17.45 -5.03
C ASP A 39 17.01 17.55 -6.38
N PRO A 40 16.19 18.60 -6.60
CA PRO A 40 15.53 18.82 -7.88
C PRO A 40 16.50 18.92 -9.06
N ALA A 41 17.72 19.40 -8.84
CA ALA A 41 18.72 19.51 -9.90
C ALA A 41 19.11 18.12 -10.43
N TRP A 42 19.22 17.11 -9.56
CA TRP A 42 19.53 15.75 -9.97
C TRP A 42 18.41 15.10 -10.80
N LEU A 43 17.14 15.42 -10.48
CA LEU A 43 15.98 14.91 -11.23
C LEU A 43 15.96 15.36 -12.70
N THR A 44 16.70 16.42 -13.05
CA THR A 44 16.82 16.90 -14.44
C THR A 44 17.92 16.19 -15.25
N GLN A 45 18.77 15.39 -14.60
CA GLN A 45 19.80 14.59 -15.28
C GLN A 45 19.18 13.30 -15.87
N PRO A 46 19.82 12.66 -16.88
CA PRO A 46 19.30 11.43 -17.50
C PRO A 46 18.95 10.32 -16.50
N GLU A 47 19.78 10.12 -15.48
CA GLU A 47 19.58 9.14 -14.41
C GLU A 47 18.36 9.49 -13.55
N GLY A 48 18.19 10.79 -13.27
CA GLY A 48 17.04 11.32 -12.55
C GLY A 48 15.73 11.13 -13.32
N ALA A 49 15.75 11.33 -14.65
CA ALA A 49 14.59 11.09 -15.51
C ALA A 49 14.21 9.60 -15.55
N MET A 50 15.19 8.70 -15.62
CA MET A 50 14.97 7.25 -15.54
C MET A 50 14.35 6.86 -14.19
N PHE A 51 14.90 7.37 -13.09
CA PHE A 51 14.36 7.17 -11.75
C PHE A 51 12.92 7.67 -11.63
N LEU A 52 12.62 8.86 -12.14
CA LEU A 52 11.28 9.46 -12.09
C LEU A 52 10.24 8.60 -12.83
N ASN A 53 10.61 8.01 -13.97
CA ASN A 53 9.73 7.10 -14.70
C ASN A 53 9.46 5.82 -13.91
N GLN A 54 10.48 5.21 -13.30
CA GLN A 54 10.31 4.03 -12.45
C GLN A 54 9.47 4.34 -11.20
N TYR A 55 9.70 5.51 -10.59
CA TYR A 55 8.92 5.98 -9.45
C TYR A 55 7.45 6.13 -9.80
N ARG A 56 7.12 6.82 -10.90
CA ARG A 56 5.73 6.99 -11.36
C ARG A 56 5.07 5.66 -11.69
N PHE A 57 5.79 4.74 -12.31
CA PHE A 57 5.28 3.40 -12.58
C PHE A 57 4.92 2.66 -11.27
N LEU A 58 5.81 2.69 -10.28
CA LEU A 58 5.55 2.09 -8.97
C LEU A 58 4.33 2.74 -8.28
N LYS A 59 4.22 4.07 -8.36
CA LYS A 59 3.08 4.82 -7.84
C LYS A 59 1.76 4.49 -8.55
N ALA A 60 1.78 4.26 -9.85
CA ALA A 60 0.62 3.78 -10.59
C ALA A 60 0.21 2.37 -10.16
N ALA A 61 1.18 1.49 -9.87
CA ALA A 61 0.91 0.16 -9.33
C ALA A 61 0.30 0.22 -7.92
N GLU A 62 0.81 1.11 -7.04
CA GLU A 62 0.21 1.40 -5.73
C GLU A 62 -1.26 1.85 -5.90
N ALA A 63 -1.51 2.78 -6.82
CA ALA A 63 -2.86 3.28 -7.09
C ALA A 63 -3.80 2.17 -7.59
N ALA A 64 -3.32 1.33 -8.51
CA ALA A 64 -4.08 0.19 -9.03
C ALA A 64 -4.43 -0.81 -7.92
N PHE A 65 -3.49 -1.09 -7.01
CA PHE A 65 -3.76 -1.96 -5.86
C PHE A 65 -4.76 -1.34 -4.88
N GLY A 66 -4.68 -0.02 -4.64
CA GLY A 66 -5.66 0.72 -3.86
C GLY A 66 -7.07 0.64 -4.47
N LEU A 67 -7.18 0.86 -5.78
CA LEU A 67 -8.43 0.71 -6.53
C LEU A 67 -8.98 -0.72 -6.43
N PHE A 68 -8.12 -1.73 -6.59
CA PHE A 68 -8.48 -3.14 -6.41
C PHE A 68 -9.09 -3.39 -5.02
N CYS A 69 -8.47 -2.87 -3.95
CA CYS A 69 -8.97 -3.03 -2.58
C CYS A 69 -10.34 -2.39 -2.39
N VAL A 70 -10.56 -1.18 -2.93
CA VAL A 70 -11.85 -0.47 -2.83
C VAL A 70 -12.94 -1.18 -3.64
N TYR A 71 -12.63 -1.61 -4.87
CA TYR A 71 -13.60 -2.23 -5.76
C TYR A 71 -13.99 -3.66 -5.33
N HIS A 72 -13.00 -4.48 -4.95
CA HIS A 72 -13.22 -5.87 -4.53
C HIS A 72 -13.43 -6.04 -3.02
N ARG A 73 -13.57 -4.94 -2.28
CA ARG A 73 -13.83 -4.89 -0.83
C ARG A 73 -14.74 -5.99 -0.30
N ARG A 74 -15.92 -6.15 -0.91
CA ARG A 74 -16.95 -7.09 -0.44
C ARG A 74 -16.49 -8.53 -0.56
N ASP A 75 -15.84 -8.86 -1.68
CA ASP A 75 -15.29 -10.20 -1.93
C ASP A 75 -14.10 -10.50 -1.01
N ILE A 76 -13.21 -9.52 -0.81
CA ILE A 76 -12.07 -9.63 0.12
C ILE A 76 -12.55 -9.93 1.54
N LEU A 77 -13.51 -9.16 2.06
CA LEU A 77 -14.03 -9.34 3.42
C LEU A 77 -14.84 -10.64 3.59
N ALA A 78 -15.50 -11.10 2.53
CA ALA A 78 -16.19 -12.39 2.53
C ALA A 78 -15.22 -13.60 2.45
N GLY A 79 -13.92 -13.36 2.26
CA GLY A 79 -12.96 -14.43 2.06
C GLY A 79 -13.11 -15.12 0.69
N GLY A 80 -13.52 -14.39 -0.34
CA GLY A 80 -13.62 -14.88 -1.71
C GLY A 80 -12.26 -15.07 -2.40
N GLN A 81 -12.26 -15.08 -3.73
CA GLN A 81 -11.05 -15.30 -4.52
C GLN A 81 -10.06 -14.13 -4.39
N ASN A 82 -10.56 -12.89 -4.34
CA ASN A 82 -9.71 -11.69 -4.25
C ASN A 82 -9.04 -11.55 -2.88
N PHE A 83 -9.51 -12.27 -1.85
CA PHE A 83 -8.86 -12.27 -0.54
C PHE A 83 -7.41 -12.77 -0.61
N VAL A 84 -7.13 -13.81 -1.41
CA VAL A 84 -5.78 -14.37 -1.51
C VAL A 84 -4.83 -13.35 -2.14
N ILE A 85 -5.29 -12.65 -3.17
CA ILE A 85 -4.54 -11.59 -3.85
C ILE A 85 -4.27 -10.42 -2.88
N PHE A 86 -5.30 -10.00 -2.14
CA PHE A 86 -5.15 -8.97 -1.10
C PHE A 86 -4.12 -9.36 -0.04
N VAL A 87 -4.21 -10.56 0.54
CA VAL A 87 -3.29 -11.05 1.57
C VAL A 87 -1.87 -11.14 1.02
N ALA A 88 -1.68 -11.70 -0.17
CA ALA A 88 -0.37 -11.81 -0.79
C ALA A 88 0.23 -10.43 -1.06
N GLY A 89 -0.53 -9.51 -1.68
CA GLY A 89 -0.08 -8.16 -1.98
C GLY A 89 0.29 -7.37 -0.71
N CYS A 90 -0.59 -7.39 0.30
CA CYS A 90 -0.34 -6.69 1.56
C CYS A 90 0.86 -7.29 2.32
N PHE A 91 1.02 -8.61 2.32
CA PHE A 91 2.17 -9.26 2.95
C PHE A 91 3.49 -8.93 2.24
N LEU A 92 3.50 -8.96 0.91
CA LEU A 92 4.67 -8.59 0.10
C LEU A 92 5.05 -7.12 0.33
N ALA A 93 4.09 -6.21 0.46
CA ALA A 93 4.36 -4.80 0.78
C ALA A 93 5.04 -4.64 2.16
N ILE A 94 4.52 -5.33 3.19
CA ILE A 94 5.11 -5.34 4.54
C ILE A 94 6.53 -5.91 4.49
N LEU A 95 6.72 -7.04 3.79
CA LEU A 95 8.02 -7.69 3.65
C LEU A 95 9.03 -6.80 2.92
N ALA A 96 8.63 -6.15 1.83
CA ALA A 96 9.48 -5.24 1.08
C ALA A 96 9.97 -4.08 1.97
N ARG A 97 9.09 -3.49 2.79
CA ARG A 97 9.49 -2.42 3.72
C ARG A 97 10.36 -2.91 4.86
N ALA A 98 10.10 -4.10 5.40
CA ALA A 98 10.95 -4.69 6.42
C ALA A 98 12.35 -4.98 5.88
N LEU A 99 12.44 -5.49 4.64
CA LEU A 99 13.71 -5.71 3.96
C LEU A 99 14.45 -4.40 3.69
N SER A 100 13.77 -3.38 3.16
CA SER A 100 14.38 -2.05 2.96
C SER A 100 14.86 -1.43 4.26
N TRP A 101 14.13 -1.58 5.37
CA TRP A 101 14.65 -1.12 6.66
C TRP A 101 15.94 -1.88 7.03
N ALA A 102 15.97 -3.20 6.87
CA ALA A 102 17.14 -4.00 7.21
C ALA A 102 18.36 -3.70 6.32
N VAL A 103 18.17 -3.43 5.03
CA VAL A 103 19.25 -3.25 4.05
C VAL A 103 19.65 -1.77 3.87
N ASP A 104 18.66 -0.88 3.77
CA ASP A 104 18.86 0.52 3.41
C ASP A 104 18.89 1.47 4.63
N GLY A 105 18.52 0.97 5.81
CA GLY A 105 18.57 1.70 7.07
C GLY A 105 17.21 2.20 7.57
N PRO A 106 17.19 2.93 8.70
CA PRO A 106 15.94 3.28 9.39
C PRO A 106 15.07 4.24 8.58
N PRO A 107 13.80 3.89 8.32
CA PRO A 107 12.90 4.76 7.60
C PRO A 107 12.39 5.90 8.49
N ARG A 108 11.82 6.94 7.88
CA ARG A 108 11.17 8.02 8.64
C ARG A 108 9.93 7.53 9.37
N THR A 109 9.53 8.22 10.44
CA THR A 109 8.38 7.86 11.29
C THR A 109 7.09 7.63 10.51
N ALA A 110 6.83 8.40 9.45
CA ALA A 110 5.66 8.22 8.60
C ALA A 110 5.60 6.84 7.92
N PHE A 111 6.75 6.30 7.49
CA PHE A 111 6.84 4.96 6.89
C PHE A 111 6.60 3.86 7.91
N VAL A 112 7.10 4.04 9.14
CA VAL A 112 6.80 3.12 10.25
C VAL A 112 5.30 3.11 10.54
N LEU A 113 4.64 4.27 10.54
CA LEU A 113 3.19 4.36 10.68
C LEU A 113 2.45 3.60 9.58
N PHE A 114 2.84 3.78 8.32
CA PHE A 114 2.23 3.03 7.19
C PHE A 114 2.42 1.52 7.32
N LEU A 115 3.61 1.07 7.74
CA LEU A 115 3.88 -0.34 7.98
C LEU A 115 2.99 -0.92 9.08
N VAL A 116 2.80 -0.20 10.19
CA VAL A 116 1.91 -0.63 11.28
C VAL A 116 0.46 -0.67 10.82
N LEU A 117 -0.01 0.36 10.11
CA LEU A 117 -1.39 0.40 9.59
C LEU A 117 -1.65 -0.74 8.59
N GLU A 118 -0.69 -1.06 7.74
CA GLU A 118 -0.74 -2.22 6.85
C GLU A 118 -0.84 -3.54 7.60
N ALA A 119 0.05 -3.75 8.58
CA ALA A 119 0.04 -4.96 9.38
C ALA A 119 -1.29 -5.12 10.13
N LEU A 120 -1.83 -4.04 10.69
CA LEU A 120 -3.14 -4.04 11.34
C LEU A 120 -4.27 -4.35 10.35
N THR A 121 -4.25 -3.75 9.16
CA THR A 121 -5.23 -4.02 8.11
C THR A 121 -5.21 -5.50 7.72
N LEU A 122 -4.02 -6.06 7.47
CA LEU A 122 -3.84 -7.46 7.15
C LEU A 122 -4.40 -8.36 8.25
N ILE A 123 -4.04 -8.13 9.51
CA ILE A 123 -4.48 -8.95 10.65
C ILE A 123 -6.00 -8.89 10.81
N LEU A 124 -6.60 -7.69 10.75
CA LEU A 124 -8.03 -7.51 10.96
C LEU A 124 -8.86 -8.13 9.83
N VAL A 125 -8.47 -7.89 8.57
CA VAL A 125 -9.15 -8.46 7.40
C VAL A 125 -8.97 -9.97 7.35
N TRP A 126 -7.76 -10.47 7.63
CA TRP A 126 -7.49 -11.92 7.65
C TRP A 126 -8.33 -12.64 8.71
N ARG A 127 -8.36 -12.13 9.94
CA ARG A 127 -9.20 -12.69 11.01
C ARG A 127 -10.69 -12.64 10.66
N HIS A 128 -11.15 -11.53 10.09
CA HIS A 128 -12.55 -11.38 9.70
C HIS A 128 -12.95 -12.40 8.61
N ALA A 129 -12.16 -12.46 7.54
CA ALA A 129 -12.45 -13.31 6.39
C ALA A 129 -12.32 -14.81 6.70
N ARG A 130 -11.40 -15.22 7.59
CA ARG A 130 -11.33 -16.62 8.05
C ARG A 130 -12.56 -17.04 8.83
N ASN A 131 -12.97 -16.23 9.81
CA ASN A 131 -14.14 -16.53 10.64
C ASN A 131 -15.44 -16.62 9.82
N GLY A 132 -15.56 -15.82 8.76
CA GLY A 132 -16.70 -15.90 7.83
C GLY A 132 -16.68 -17.15 6.94
N ARG A 133 -15.49 -17.62 6.54
CA ARG A 133 -15.33 -18.85 5.74
C ARG A 133 -15.67 -20.11 6.51
N ASP A 134 -15.33 -20.16 7.79
CA ASP A 134 -15.61 -21.33 8.65
C ASP A 134 -17.09 -21.48 9.00
N GLN A 135 -17.92 -20.44 8.81
CA GLN A 135 -19.37 -20.49 9.00
C GLN A 135 -20.14 -21.04 7.78
N LEU A 136 -19.46 -21.17 6.64
CA LEU A 136 -20.04 -21.67 5.38
C LEU A 136 -19.70 -23.15 5.11
N LYS A 137 -18.88 -23.76 5.98
CA LYS A 137 -18.56 -25.20 5.98
C LYS A 137 -19.37 -25.90 7.05
#